data_AF-A0A1H3BIV4-F1
#
_entry.id   AF-A0A1H3BIV4-F1
#
_cell.length_a   1.000
_cell.length_b   1.000
_cell.length_c   1.000
_cell.angle_alpha   90.00
_cell.angle_beta   90.00
_cell.angle_gamma   90.00
#
_symmetry.space_group_name_H-M   'P 1'
#
loop_
_entity.id
_entity.type
_entity.pdbx_description
1 polymer ?
#
loop_
_entity_poly.entity_id
_entity_poly.type
_entity_poly.pdbx_seq_one_letter_code
_entity_poly.pdbx_strand_id
1 'polypeptide(L)'
;MHRQSSKVHTHRLLILLLLVGSLWALVWILTSALAPSLAREALPRLQARLEPIGIGLSDVAFSGLRISPWLNGLELSDLEARLDLNPRDRIQLRSQLDIATLEVRLTHPFSLRGAIQATGVEVRLDSSDRPPQLPFDRFTNVRLAIGDLPLGDPRQAANTIREKLKALFFENHAVGEVAFSGDVILVIDGVDRVATLYTERAGETFKLRFREDDIRAIAQAKGLDLVPEQIEIVSLYPLRAPVLLMLTDQARTLATQYAPDDVWLQDAMRHVIWSFLLTRAFGPTFATTVTDAQELRPGNTPDERAMDYHNNAIGRRFVAENVPLAALPNRVRSDPDVIRHPDEVEHFGADRLLR
;
A
#
# COMPACT_ATOMS: atom_id res chain seq x y z
N MET A 1 -73.60 1.60 14.84
CA MET A 1 -73.00 2.90 15.28
C MET A 1 -71.53 2.73 15.73
N HIS A 2 -70.60 2.31 14.86
CA HIS A 2 -69.18 2.10 15.26
C HIS A 2 -68.12 2.76 14.35
N ARG A 3 -68.51 3.65 13.42
CA ARG A 3 -67.56 4.31 12.50
C ARG A 3 -67.04 5.70 12.94
N GLN A 4 -67.53 6.28 14.04
CA GLN A 4 -67.12 7.63 14.46
C GLN A 4 -65.87 7.69 15.36
N SER A 5 -65.48 6.59 16.01
CA SER A 5 -64.31 6.57 16.92
C SER A 5 -62.96 6.62 16.18
N SER A 6 -62.86 6.07 14.96
CA SER A 6 -61.55 5.95 14.28
C SER A 6 -60.96 7.27 13.78
N LYS A 7 -61.79 8.29 13.47
CA LYS A 7 -61.31 9.59 12.94
C LYS A 7 -60.56 10.43 13.98
N VAL A 8 -60.89 10.29 15.26
CA VAL A 8 -60.23 11.06 16.33
C VAL A 8 -58.85 10.49 16.64
N HIS A 9 -58.68 9.16 16.56
CA HIS A 9 -57.39 8.50 16.79
C HIS A 9 -56.40 8.80 15.66
N THR A 10 -56.86 8.85 14.40
CA THR A 10 -55.99 9.20 13.26
C THR A 10 -55.49 10.65 13.32
N HIS A 11 -56.32 11.61 13.77
CA HIS A 11 -55.89 13.00 13.93
C HIS A 11 -54.87 13.18 15.06
N ARG A 12 -55.07 12.52 16.22
CA ARG A 12 -54.12 12.57 17.34
C ARG A 12 -52.78 11.93 16.98
N LEU A 13 -52.81 10.80 16.27
CA LEU A 13 -51.60 10.15 15.78
C LEU A 13 -50.86 11.05 14.78
N LEU A 14 -51.58 11.70 13.85
CA LEU A 14 -50.97 12.62 12.89
C LEU A 14 -50.32 13.82 13.59
N ILE A 15 -50.98 14.44 14.56
CA ILE A 15 -50.43 15.56 15.34
C ILE A 15 -49.18 15.12 16.11
N LEU A 16 -49.21 13.93 16.73
CA LEU A 16 -48.06 13.38 17.43
C LEU A 16 -46.88 13.14 16.48
N LEU A 17 -47.12 12.54 15.32
CA LEU A 17 -46.09 12.31 14.30
C LEU A 17 -45.50 13.62 13.78
N LEU A 18 -46.32 14.65 13.56
CA LEU A 18 -45.85 15.98 13.18
C LEU A 18 -45.00 16.62 14.28
N LEU A 19 -45.42 16.55 15.54
CA LEU A 19 -44.65 17.06 16.67
C LEU A 19 -43.30 16.34 16.83
N VAL A 20 -43.29 15.02 16.72
CA VAL A 20 -42.06 14.22 16.76
C VAL A 20 -41.15 14.57 15.59
N GLY A 21 -41.71 14.69 14.37
CA GLY A 21 -40.96 15.10 13.18
C GLY A 21 -40.37 16.51 13.28
N SER A 22 -41.14 17.48 13.79
CA SER A 22 -40.67 18.86 13.99
C SER A 22 -39.61 18.96 15.08
N LEU A 23 -39.79 18.25 16.21
CA LEU A 23 -38.79 18.21 17.27
C LEU A 23 -37.49 17.56 16.77
N TRP A 24 -37.61 16.48 16.00
CA TRP A 24 -36.47 15.82 15.38
C TRP A 24 -35.72 16.75 14.42
N ALA A 25 -36.46 17.44 13.54
CA ALA A 25 -35.87 18.42 12.62
C ALA A 25 -35.18 19.57 13.37
N LEU A 26 -35.76 20.07 14.46
CA LEU A 26 -35.16 21.12 15.29
C LEU A 26 -33.85 20.63 15.94
N VAL A 27 -33.86 19.43 16.54
CA VAL A 27 -32.66 18.83 17.12
C VAL A 27 -31.57 18.64 16.07
N TRP A 28 -31.94 18.17 14.87
CA TRP A 28 -31.01 17.99 13.76
C TRP A 28 -30.42 19.33 13.27
N ILE A 29 -31.22 20.37 13.13
CA ILE A 29 -30.75 21.72 12.75
C ILE A 29 -29.79 22.27 13.82
N LEU A 30 -30.17 22.18 15.10
CA LEU A 30 -29.38 22.71 16.19
C LEU A 30 -28.03 21.97 16.32
N THR A 31 -28.05 20.64 16.26
CA THR A 31 -26.84 19.82 16.31
C THR A 31 -25.94 20.11 15.11
N SER A 32 -26.48 20.22 13.90
CA SER A 32 -25.69 20.55 12.69
C SER A 32 -25.07 21.95 12.77
N ALA A 33 -25.78 22.94 13.33
CA ALA A 33 -25.26 24.29 13.51
C ALA A 33 -24.15 24.38 14.57
N LEU A 34 -24.24 23.59 15.64
CA LEU A 34 -23.27 23.59 16.75
C LEU A 34 -22.07 22.67 16.49
N ALA A 35 -22.24 21.65 15.65
CA ALA A 35 -21.23 20.62 15.44
C ALA A 35 -19.86 21.18 15.02
N PRO A 36 -19.74 22.16 14.10
CA PRO A 36 -18.43 22.70 13.71
C PRO A 36 -17.67 23.31 14.90
N SER A 37 -18.36 23.99 15.80
CA SER A 37 -17.75 24.58 17.00
C SER A 37 -17.26 23.48 17.95
N LEU A 38 -18.10 22.46 18.18
CA LEU A 38 -17.75 21.32 19.04
C LEU A 38 -16.58 20.52 18.48
N ALA A 39 -16.53 20.32 17.16
CA ALA A 39 -15.42 19.65 16.49
C ALA A 39 -14.09 20.41 16.68
N ARG A 40 -14.10 21.74 16.53
CA ARG A 40 -12.90 22.57 16.78
C ARG A 40 -12.45 22.53 18.24
N GLU A 41 -13.38 22.50 19.19
CA GLU A 41 -13.04 22.37 20.62
C GLU A 41 -12.50 20.97 20.96
N ALA A 42 -13.01 19.93 20.30
CA ALA A 42 -12.56 18.56 20.51
C ALA A 42 -11.18 18.27 19.88
N LEU A 43 -10.82 19.00 18.83
CA LEU A 43 -9.62 18.74 18.03
C LEU A 43 -8.30 18.75 18.85
N PRO A 44 -8.00 19.74 19.72
CA PRO A 44 -6.80 19.69 20.56
C PRO A 44 -6.76 18.46 21.49
N ARG A 45 -7.92 18.02 22.00
CA ARG A 45 -8.01 16.82 22.84
C ARG A 45 -7.75 15.55 22.02
N LEU A 46 -8.22 15.52 20.78
CA LEU A 46 -7.92 14.43 19.85
C LEU A 46 -6.43 14.39 19.53
N GLN A 47 -5.83 15.53 19.17
CA GLN A 47 -4.38 15.66 18.91
C GLN A 47 -3.54 15.12 20.08
N ALA A 48 -3.83 15.57 21.31
CA ALA A 48 -3.13 15.10 22.51
C ALA A 48 -3.28 13.59 22.79
N ARG A 49 -4.35 12.95 22.30
CA ARG A 49 -4.56 11.49 22.43
C ARG A 49 -3.85 10.68 21.34
N LEU A 50 -3.59 11.29 20.19
CA LEU A 50 -2.95 10.66 19.04
C LEU A 50 -1.42 10.77 19.09
N GLU A 51 -0.88 11.85 19.67
CA GLU A 51 0.57 12.05 19.80
C GLU A 51 1.29 10.88 20.50
N PRO A 52 0.78 10.30 21.63
CA PRO A 52 1.44 9.17 22.29
C PRO A 52 1.52 7.88 21.47
N ILE A 53 0.71 7.75 20.41
CA ILE A 53 0.74 6.60 19.50
C ILE A 53 1.48 6.91 18.19
N GLY A 54 2.21 8.04 18.15
CA GLY A 54 3.06 8.43 17.05
C GLY A 54 2.31 9.10 15.90
N ILE A 55 1.16 9.70 16.15
CA ILE A 55 0.37 10.42 15.14
C ILE A 55 0.30 11.88 15.56
N GLY A 56 1.16 12.72 14.97
CA GLY A 56 1.08 14.17 15.09
C GLY A 56 0.07 14.73 14.10
N LEU A 57 -0.88 15.52 14.57
CA LEU A 57 -1.83 16.24 13.72
C LEU A 57 -1.73 17.73 14.00
N SER A 58 -1.47 18.53 12.98
CA SER A 58 -1.45 19.99 13.07
C SER A 58 -2.21 20.62 11.90
N ASP A 59 -2.49 21.92 12.01
CA ASP A 59 -3.11 22.72 10.95
C ASP A 59 -4.41 22.11 10.39
N VAL A 60 -5.22 21.48 11.26
CA VAL A 60 -6.44 20.80 10.83
C VAL A 60 -7.54 21.81 10.52
N ALA A 61 -8.03 21.79 9.29
CA ALA A 61 -9.11 22.64 8.79
C ALA A 61 -10.17 21.81 8.07
N PHE A 62 -11.42 22.28 8.03
CA PHE A 62 -12.50 21.67 7.27
C PHE A 62 -13.54 22.72 6.88
N SER A 63 -14.16 22.57 5.70
CA SER A 63 -15.15 23.52 5.18
C SER A 63 -16.56 23.25 5.71
N GLY A 64 -16.88 21.98 5.97
CA GLY A 64 -18.23 21.52 6.28
C GLY A 64 -18.26 20.40 7.30
N LEU A 65 -19.33 20.37 8.09
CA LEU A 65 -19.65 19.29 9.00
C LEU A 65 -21.15 19.03 8.95
N ARG A 66 -21.56 17.82 8.58
CA ARG A 66 -22.94 17.39 8.55
C ARG A 66 -23.14 16.19 9.47
N ILE A 67 -24.21 16.23 10.25
CA ILE A 67 -24.66 15.06 11.01
C ILE A 67 -25.79 14.43 10.21
N SER A 68 -25.73 13.11 10.04
CA SER A 68 -26.79 12.36 9.39
C SER A 68 -28.16 12.61 10.07
N PRO A 69 -29.27 12.64 9.31
CA PRO A 69 -30.60 12.82 9.88
C PRO A 69 -31.01 11.75 10.89
N TRP A 70 -30.32 10.60 10.94
CA TRP A 70 -30.59 9.51 11.86
C TRP A 70 -29.61 9.47 13.05
N LEU A 71 -28.75 10.49 13.18
CA LEU A 71 -27.70 10.60 14.20
C LEU A 71 -26.78 9.37 14.28
N ASN A 72 -26.71 8.58 13.20
CA ASN A 72 -25.89 7.39 13.09
C ASN A 72 -24.61 7.65 12.30
N GLY A 73 -24.27 8.93 12.09
CA GLY A 73 -23.10 9.28 11.30
C GLY A 73 -22.88 10.78 11.16
N LEU A 74 -21.68 11.07 10.70
CA LEU A 74 -21.01 12.35 10.65
C LEU A 74 -20.28 12.41 9.30
N GLU A 75 -20.36 13.54 8.60
CA GLU A 75 -19.65 13.79 7.35
C GLU A 75 -18.86 15.10 7.49
N LEU A 76 -17.56 15.04 7.26
CA LEU A 76 -16.64 16.17 7.16
C LEU A 76 -16.32 16.43 5.69
N SER A 77 -16.33 17.69 5.27
CA SER A 77 -15.99 18.10 3.90
C SER A 77 -14.71 18.92 3.87
N ASP A 78 -13.90 18.70 2.84
CA ASP A 78 -12.63 19.40 2.58
C ASP A 78 -11.71 19.47 3.82
N LEU A 79 -11.48 18.30 4.43
CA LEU A 79 -10.60 18.17 5.59
C LEU A 79 -9.14 18.25 5.13
N GLU A 80 -8.45 19.28 5.57
CA GLU A 80 -7.00 19.47 5.39
C GLU A 80 -6.30 19.26 6.72
N ALA A 81 -5.16 18.58 6.72
CA ALA A 81 -4.35 18.36 7.91
C ALA A 81 -2.88 18.16 7.54
N ARG A 82 -1.99 18.55 8.46
CA ARG A 82 -0.60 18.07 8.44
C ARG A 82 -0.47 16.89 9.39
N LEU A 83 0.11 15.82 8.86
CA LEU A 83 0.32 14.56 9.55
C LEU A 83 1.83 14.33 9.70
N ASP A 84 2.28 14.09 10.93
CA ASP A 84 3.62 13.60 11.22
C ASP A 84 3.50 12.18 11.77
N LEU A 85 3.95 11.21 10.96
CA LEU A 85 4.01 9.83 11.37
C LEU A 85 5.33 9.57 12.10
N ASN A 86 5.21 9.20 13.36
CA ASN A 86 6.28 8.84 14.28
C ASN A 86 7.18 10.03 14.74
N PRO A 87 6.59 11.10 15.32
CA PRO A 87 7.31 12.31 15.75
C PRO A 87 8.40 12.06 16.82
N ARG A 88 8.44 10.87 17.42
CA ARG A 88 9.40 10.49 18.46
C ARG A 88 10.63 9.75 17.93
N ASP A 89 10.57 9.21 16.71
CA ASP A 89 11.71 8.56 16.07
C ASP A 89 12.51 9.57 15.22
N ARG A 90 13.76 9.22 14.89
CA ARG A 90 14.63 10.07 14.06
C ARG A 90 14.15 10.23 12.61
N ILE A 91 13.19 9.42 12.20
CA ILE A 91 12.62 9.46 10.85
C ILE A 91 11.24 10.08 10.97
N GLN A 92 11.19 11.41 10.81
CA GLN A 92 9.93 12.11 10.64
C GLN A 92 9.44 11.87 9.22
N LEU A 93 8.15 11.59 9.08
CA LEU A 93 7.48 11.46 7.78
C LEU A 93 6.40 12.52 7.74
N ARG A 94 6.81 13.77 7.56
CA ARG A 94 5.86 14.88 7.43
C ARG A 94 5.10 14.71 6.14
N SER A 95 3.79 14.85 6.25
CA SER A 95 2.87 14.67 5.14
C SER A 95 1.74 15.68 5.21
N GLN A 96 1.31 16.14 4.05
CA GLN A 96 0.05 16.87 3.91
C GLN A 96 -1.04 15.85 3.54
N LEU A 97 -2.16 15.93 4.25
CA LEU A 97 -3.33 15.09 4.08
C LEU A 97 -4.51 16.00 3.73
N ASP A 98 -5.05 15.82 2.54
CA ASP A 98 -6.27 16.49 2.09
C ASP A 98 -7.35 15.43 1.84
N ILE A 99 -8.57 15.63 2.33
CA ILE A 99 -9.67 14.67 2.22
C ILE A 99 -10.92 15.42 1.79
N ALA A 100 -11.39 15.17 0.56
CA ALA A 100 -12.61 15.81 0.05
C ALA A 100 -13.85 15.47 0.90
N THR A 101 -14.01 14.21 1.31
CA THR A 101 -15.11 13.79 2.20
C THR A 101 -14.66 12.71 3.16
N LEU A 102 -14.88 12.91 4.46
CA LEU A 102 -14.68 11.92 5.50
C LEU A 102 -16.00 11.65 6.20
N GLU A 103 -16.54 10.45 5.98
CA GLU A 103 -17.74 9.96 6.61
C GLU A 103 -17.40 9.01 7.77
N VAL A 104 -18.05 9.19 8.90
CA VAL A 104 -17.99 8.32 10.08
C VAL A 104 -19.40 7.80 10.33
N ARG A 105 -19.60 6.49 10.27
CA ARG A 105 -20.90 5.83 10.49
C ARG A 105 -20.88 4.97 11.73
N LEU A 106 -21.88 5.10 12.60
CA LEU A 106 -22.17 4.17 13.69
C LEU A 106 -22.92 2.96 13.14
N THR A 107 -22.31 1.79 13.22
CA THR A 107 -22.92 0.50 12.87
C THR A 107 -23.62 -0.11 14.10
N HIS A 108 -23.09 0.16 15.29
CA HIS A 108 -23.64 -0.31 16.56
C HIS A 108 -23.68 0.86 17.55
N PRO A 109 -24.80 1.62 17.63
CA PRO A 109 -24.88 2.86 18.38
C PRO A 109 -24.66 2.66 19.89
N PHE A 110 -25.17 1.56 20.46
CA PHE A 110 -25.04 1.29 21.89
C PHE A 110 -23.63 0.96 22.35
N SER A 111 -22.82 0.33 21.49
CA SER A 111 -21.41 0.05 21.76
C SER A 111 -20.46 1.09 21.16
N LEU A 112 -21.01 2.15 20.55
CA LEU A 112 -20.26 3.17 19.81
C LEU A 112 -19.25 2.55 18.82
N ARG A 113 -19.66 1.49 18.11
CA ARG A 113 -18.85 0.90 17.04
C ARG A 113 -19.32 1.38 15.68
N GLY A 114 -18.39 1.50 14.75
CA GLY A 114 -18.69 2.09 13.45
C GLY A 114 -17.67 1.79 12.38
N ALA A 115 -17.75 2.57 11.31
CA ALA A 115 -16.83 2.55 10.20
C ALA A 115 -16.47 3.99 9.83
N ILE A 116 -15.31 4.16 9.20
CA ILE A 116 -14.96 5.39 8.51
C ILE A 116 -14.86 5.12 7.02
N GLN A 117 -15.23 6.11 6.22
CA GLN A 117 -15.06 6.13 4.78
C GLN A 117 -14.51 7.49 4.38
N ALA A 118 -13.32 7.53 3.79
CA ALA A 118 -12.72 8.73 3.26
C ALA A 118 -12.66 8.63 1.72
N THR A 119 -13.05 9.68 1.02
CA THR A 119 -13.02 9.75 -0.45
C THR A 119 -12.36 11.03 -0.92
N GLY A 120 -11.65 10.95 -2.05
CA GLY A 120 -10.85 12.07 -2.54
C GLY A 120 -9.71 12.39 -1.57
N VAL A 121 -9.10 11.34 -1.01
CA VAL A 121 -7.93 11.48 -0.15
C VAL A 121 -6.71 11.75 -1.03
N GLU A 122 -5.97 12.80 -0.70
CA GLU A 122 -4.64 13.08 -1.21
C GLU A 122 -3.63 13.03 -0.05
N VAL A 123 -2.52 12.34 -0.28
CA VAL A 123 -1.40 12.30 0.69
C VAL A 123 -0.15 12.71 -0.04
N ARG A 124 0.50 13.77 0.41
CA ARG A 124 1.76 14.26 -0.15
C ARG A 124 2.86 14.16 0.90
N LEU A 125 3.90 13.39 0.62
CA LEU A 125 5.07 13.29 1.49
C LEU A 125 5.97 14.50 1.26
N ASP A 126 6.48 15.09 2.34
CA ASP A 126 7.52 16.11 2.26
C ASP A 126 8.74 15.52 1.53
N SER A 127 9.24 16.22 0.50
CA SER A 127 10.34 15.73 -0.32
C SER A 127 11.65 15.59 0.47
N SER A 128 11.82 16.34 1.55
CA SER A 128 12.98 16.25 2.44
C SER A 128 12.97 15.03 3.36
N ASP A 129 11.78 14.47 3.61
CA ASP A 129 11.58 13.30 4.48
C ASP A 129 11.45 11.99 3.69
N ARG A 130 11.38 12.07 2.34
CA ARG A 130 11.23 10.90 1.49
C ARG A 130 12.47 10.01 1.58
N PRO A 131 12.35 8.75 2.02
CA PRO A 131 13.46 7.83 1.96
C PRO A 131 13.90 7.64 0.50
N PRO A 132 15.20 7.64 0.18
CA PRO A 132 15.70 7.46 -1.19
C PRO A 132 15.16 6.21 -1.89
N GLN A 133 14.87 5.17 -1.09
CA GLN A 133 14.35 3.89 -1.53
C GLN A 133 12.82 3.86 -1.74
N LEU A 134 12.10 4.94 -1.41
CA LEU A 134 10.65 5.00 -1.46
C LEU A 134 10.22 5.95 -2.59
N PRO A 135 9.97 5.46 -3.80
CA PRO A 135 9.69 6.32 -4.96
C PRO A 135 8.23 6.77 -5.04
N PHE A 136 7.43 6.53 -3.99
CA PHE A 136 6.08 7.08 -3.89
C PHE A 136 6.19 8.58 -3.60
N ASP A 137 5.64 9.39 -4.50
CA ASP A 137 5.58 10.83 -4.33
C ASP A 137 4.35 11.26 -3.53
N ARG A 138 3.19 10.88 -4.08
CA ARG A 138 1.89 11.21 -3.53
C ARG A 138 0.86 10.16 -3.88
N PHE A 139 -0.18 10.09 -3.06
CA PHE A 139 -1.40 9.35 -3.34
C PHE A 139 -2.49 10.35 -3.74
N THR A 140 -3.27 10.03 -4.77
CA THR A 140 -4.36 10.89 -5.26
C THR A 140 -5.62 10.07 -5.51
N ASN A 141 -6.77 10.74 -5.48
CA ASN A 141 -8.09 10.12 -5.70
C ASN A 141 -8.36 8.90 -4.78
N VAL A 142 -7.74 8.85 -3.61
CA VAL A 142 -7.84 7.69 -2.73
C VAL A 142 -9.25 7.61 -2.13
N ARG A 143 -9.76 6.39 -2.10
CA ARG A 143 -10.93 5.96 -1.35
C ARG A 143 -10.45 4.94 -0.33
N LEU A 144 -10.74 5.21 0.94
CA LEU A 144 -10.38 4.36 2.06
C LEU A 144 -11.65 4.07 2.87
N ALA A 145 -11.93 2.81 3.16
CA ALA A 145 -12.99 2.42 4.07
C ALA A 145 -12.43 1.47 5.12
N ILE A 146 -12.69 1.75 6.40
CA ILE A 146 -12.26 0.91 7.52
C ILE A 146 -13.46 0.67 8.43
N GLY A 147 -13.87 -0.59 8.54
CA GLY A 147 -14.98 -1.00 9.38
C GLY A 147 -14.58 -1.48 10.77
N ASP A 148 -15.60 -1.64 11.61
CA ASP A 148 -15.54 -2.20 12.97
C ASP A 148 -14.59 -1.46 13.94
N LEU A 149 -14.71 -0.13 13.96
CA LEU A 149 -13.90 0.75 14.80
C LEU A 149 -14.58 1.05 16.14
N PRO A 150 -13.84 1.04 17.28
CA PRO A 150 -14.35 1.43 18.59
C PRO A 150 -14.39 2.97 18.73
N LEU A 151 -15.36 3.62 18.09
CA LEU A 151 -15.46 5.08 18.01
C LEU A 151 -15.66 5.78 19.37
N GLY A 152 -16.07 5.04 20.42
CA GLY A 152 -16.12 5.54 21.79
C GLY A 152 -14.74 5.83 22.42
N ASP A 153 -13.67 5.22 21.91
CA ASP A 153 -12.29 5.49 22.32
C ASP A 153 -11.44 5.88 21.10
N PRO A 154 -11.23 7.19 20.85
CA PRO A 154 -10.44 7.67 19.73
C PRO A 154 -9.01 7.11 19.66
N ARG A 155 -8.39 6.82 20.81
CA ARG A 155 -7.03 6.26 20.84
C ARG A 155 -7.05 4.81 20.36
N GLN A 156 -8.02 4.02 20.83
CA GLN A 156 -8.19 2.65 20.38
C GLN A 156 -8.60 2.58 18.90
N ALA A 157 -9.48 3.47 18.44
CA ALA A 157 -9.86 3.57 17.03
C ALA A 157 -8.66 3.88 16.13
N ALA A 158 -7.85 4.88 16.50
CA ALA A 158 -6.65 5.23 15.75
C ALA A 158 -5.60 4.12 15.73
N ASN A 159 -5.39 3.42 16.85
CA ASN A 159 -4.56 2.23 16.87
C ASN A 159 -5.11 1.14 15.94
N THR A 160 -6.42 0.89 15.96
CA THR A 160 -7.06 -0.12 15.09
C THR A 160 -6.87 0.23 13.62
N ILE A 161 -7.07 1.50 13.24
CA ILE A 161 -6.80 2.00 11.88
C ILE A 161 -5.33 1.78 11.51
N ARG A 162 -4.40 2.18 12.39
CA ARG A 162 -2.96 2.07 12.17
C ARG A 162 -2.55 0.61 11.97
N GLU A 163 -2.99 -0.31 12.81
CA GLU A 163 -2.65 -1.73 12.68
C GLU A 163 -3.26 -2.33 11.41
N LYS A 164 -4.51 -2.00 11.05
CA LYS A 164 -5.12 -2.47 9.79
C LYS A 164 -4.38 -1.95 8.56
N LEU A 165 -4.04 -0.66 8.53
CA LEU A 165 -3.25 -0.06 7.44
C LEU A 165 -1.84 -0.66 7.40
N LYS A 166 -1.21 -0.86 8.55
CA LYS A 166 0.11 -1.49 8.63
C LYS A 166 0.08 -2.91 8.06
N ALA A 167 -0.87 -3.74 8.50
CA ALA A 167 -1.04 -5.10 8.00
C ALA A 167 -1.31 -5.09 6.48
N LEU A 168 -2.17 -4.16 6.01
CA LEU A 168 -2.47 -4.04 4.59
C LEU A 168 -1.25 -3.64 3.75
N PHE A 169 -0.51 -2.60 4.16
CA PHE A 169 0.58 -2.04 3.35
C PHE A 169 1.88 -2.84 3.49
N PHE A 170 2.25 -3.29 4.70
CA PHE A 170 3.53 -3.96 4.96
C PHE A 170 3.46 -5.47 4.87
N GLU A 171 2.36 -6.08 5.30
CA GLU A 171 2.19 -7.54 5.31
C GLU A 171 1.40 -8.03 4.08
N ASN A 172 0.85 -7.09 3.29
CA ASN A 172 -0.06 -7.37 2.18
C ASN A 172 -1.25 -8.27 2.59
N HIS A 173 -1.68 -8.13 3.83
CA HIS A 173 -2.69 -8.98 4.41
C HIS A 173 -3.34 -8.26 5.57
N ALA A 174 -4.63 -7.93 5.45
CA ALA A 174 -5.38 -7.37 6.57
C ALA A 174 -6.69 -8.11 6.77
N VAL A 175 -7.00 -8.41 8.03
CA VAL A 175 -8.24 -9.12 8.42
C VAL A 175 -9.34 -8.10 8.75
N GLY A 176 -10.55 -8.42 8.30
CA GLY A 176 -11.73 -7.59 8.51
C GLY A 176 -11.82 -6.44 7.50
N GLU A 177 -12.86 -5.62 7.63
CA GLU A 177 -13.18 -4.59 6.64
C GLU A 177 -12.12 -3.49 6.57
N VAL A 178 -11.32 -3.52 5.51
CA VAL A 178 -10.36 -2.49 5.10
C VAL A 178 -10.24 -2.47 3.58
N ALA A 179 -10.93 -1.53 2.95
CA ALA A 179 -10.89 -1.33 1.51
C ALA A 179 -10.09 -0.07 1.18
N PHE A 180 -9.20 -0.17 0.20
CA PHE A 180 -8.41 0.94 -0.30
C PHE A 180 -8.44 0.93 -1.83
N SER A 181 -8.56 2.09 -2.47
CA SER A 181 -8.36 2.24 -3.90
C SER A 181 -7.94 3.66 -4.24
N GLY A 182 -6.94 3.86 -5.07
CA GLY A 182 -6.57 5.18 -5.58
C GLY A 182 -5.34 5.13 -6.46
N ASP A 183 -4.88 6.29 -6.87
CA ASP A 183 -3.71 6.42 -7.71
C ASP A 183 -2.49 6.72 -6.85
N VAL A 184 -1.35 6.10 -7.18
CA VAL A 184 -0.05 6.47 -6.64
C VAL A 184 0.82 7.06 -7.73
N ILE A 185 1.47 8.16 -7.42
CA ILE A 185 2.44 8.81 -8.30
C ILE A 185 3.82 8.28 -7.93
N LEU A 186 4.47 7.66 -8.90
CA LEU A 186 5.81 7.11 -8.82
C LEU A 186 6.77 8.02 -9.60
N VAL A 187 7.85 8.46 -8.97
CA VAL A 187 8.89 9.21 -9.67
C VAL A 187 9.94 8.23 -10.15
N ILE A 188 9.98 7.99 -11.45
CA ILE A 188 10.87 7.02 -12.07
C ILE A 188 11.68 7.73 -13.15
N ASP A 189 13.01 7.80 -12.98
CA ASP A 189 13.94 8.57 -13.82
C ASP A 189 13.55 10.06 -13.95
N GLY A 190 13.02 10.63 -12.87
CA GLY A 190 12.52 12.01 -12.85
C GLY A 190 11.22 12.22 -13.61
N VAL A 191 10.55 11.15 -14.07
CA VAL A 191 9.25 11.21 -14.74
C VAL A 191 8.17 10.67 -13.81
N ASP A 192 7.12 11.46 -13.60
CA ASP A 192 5.91 11.03 -12.89
C ASP A 192 5.20 9.92 -13.68
N ARG A 193 4.97 8.79 -13.04
CA ARG A 193 4.18 7.67 -13.54
C ARG A 193 3.03 7.41 -12.59
N VAL A 194 1.85 7.13 -13.13
CA VAL A 194 0.65 6.86 -12.33
C VAL A 194 0.42 5.35 -12.31
N ALA A 195 0.18 4.79 -11.12
CA ALA A 195 -0.25 3.41 -10.97
C ALA A 195 -1.47 3.33 -10.04
N THR A 196 -2.46 2.52 -10.41
CA THR A 196 -3.67 2.30 -9.62
C THR A 196 -3.39 1.24 -8.56
N LEU A 197 -3.55 1.60 -7.30
CA LEU A 197 -3.42 0.74 -6.14
C LEU A 197 -4.80 0.44 -5.56
N TYR A 198 -5.14 -0.83 -5.32
CA TYR A 198 -6.46 -1.22 -4.81
C TYR A 198 -6.39 -2.45 -3.92
N THR A 199 -7.44 -2.67 -3.12
CA THR A 199 -7.60 -3.88 -2.31
C THR A 199 -8.41 -4.93 -3.04
N GLU A 200 -7.88 -6.14 -3.13
CA GLU A 200 -8.59 -7.35 -3.53
C GLU A 200 -9.07 -8.09 -2.27
N ARG A 201 -10.35 -8.45 -2.23
CA ARG A 201 -10.92 -9.21 -1.12
C ARG A 201 -10.78 -10.71 -1.39
N ALA A 202 -10.13 -11.43 -0.48
CA ALA A 202 -10.01 -12.88 -0.47
C ALA A 202 -10.61 -13.44 0.83
N GLY A 203 -11.91 -13.78 0.80
CA GLY A 203 -12.65 -14.22 1.99
C GLY A 203 -12.82 -13.09 3.03
N GLU A 204 -12.23 -13.29 4.21
CA GLU A 204 -12.20 -12.31 5.32
C GLU A 204 -10.96 -11.41 5.28
N THR A 205 -10.08 -11.63 4.32
CA THR A 205 -8.80 -10.93 4.19
C THR A 205 -8.83 -9.97 3.00
N PHE A 206 -8.08 -8.89 3.11
CA PHE A 206 -7.86 -7.91 2.07
C PHE A 206 -6.37 -7.86 1.75
N LYS A 207 -6.04 -7.86 0.45
CA LYS A 207 -4.68 -7.75 -0.07
C LYS A 207 -4.58 -6.50 -0.92
N LEU A 208 -3.48 -5.79 -0.79
CA LEU A 208 -3.18 -4.60 -1.57
C LEU A 208 -2.52 -5.00 -2.89
N ARG A 209 -2.98 -4.45 -4.01
CA ARG A 209 -2.48 -4.78 -5.34
C ARG A 209 -2.36 -3.57 -6.24
N PHE A 210 -1.34 -3.57 -7.10
CA PHE A 210 -1.36 -2.72 -8.28
C PHE A 210 -2.23 -3.31 -9.38
N ARG A 211 -2.77 -2.46 -10.25
CA ARG A 211 -3.32 -2.91 -11.53
C ARG A 211 -2.18 -3.38 -12.42
N GLU A 212 -2.30 -4.59 -12.94
CA GLU A 212 -1.25 -5.23 -13.74
C GLU A 212 -0.92 -4.45 -15.02
N ASP A 213 -1.92 -3.86 -15.67
CA ASP A 213 -1.72 -3.03 -16.87
C ASP A 213 -0.83 -1.81 -16.60
N ASP A 214 -0.96 -1.19 -15.41
CA ASP A 214 -0.16 -0.04 -15.03
C ASP A 214 1.30 -0.46 -14.78
N ILE A 215 1.51 -1.62 -14.14
CA ILE A 215 2.85 -2.20 -13.96
C ILE A 215 3.48 -2.55 -15.30
N ARG A 216 2.71 -3.14 -16.24
CA ARG A 216 3.18 -3.45 -17.59
C ARG A 216 3.60 -2.17 -18.33
N ALA A 217 2.80 -1.11 -18.26
CA ALA A 217 3.11 0.17 -18.89
C ALA A 217 4.38 0.81 -18.29
N ILE A 218 4.56 0.75 -16.97
CA ILE A 218 5.77 1.25 -16.29
C ILE A 218 7.00 0.43 -16.70
N ALA A 219 6.89 -0.90 -16.72
CA ALA A 219 7.97 -1.79 -17.11
C ALA A 219 8.38 -1.53 -18.58
N GLN A 220 7.42 -1.44 -19.50
CA GLN A 220 7.68 -1.12 -20.91
C GLN A 220 8.35 0.24 -21.08
N ALA A 221 7.90 1.27 -20.35
CA ALA A 221 8.51 2.60 -20.40
C ALA A 221 9.97 2.60 -19.92
N LYS A 222 10.34 1.63 -19.07
CA LYS A 222 11.70 1.37 -18.58
C LYS A 222 12.52 0.42 -19.47
N GLY A 223 11.91 -0.09 -20.54
CA GLY A 223 12.48 -1.17 -21.35
C GLY A 223 12.74 -2.43 -20.53
N LEU A 224 11.97 -2.66 -19.46
CA LEU A 224 12.01 -3.88 -18.68
C LEU A 224 11.06 -4.89 -19.32
N ASP A 225 11.62 -6.03 -19.71
CA ASP A 225 10.86 -7.14 -20.24
C ASP A 225 10.47 -8.04 -19.07
N LEU A 226 9.27 -7.83 -18.51
CA LEU A 226 8.72 -8.64 -17.42
C LEU A 226 7.74 -9.67 -17.97
N VAL A 227 7.87 -10.91 -17.52
CA VAL A 227 6.90 -11.98 -17.87
C VAL A 227 5.60 -11.83 -17.08
N PRO A 228 4.46 -12.41 -17.54
CA PRO A 228 3.18 -12.29 -16.86
C PRO A 228 3.21 -12.64 -15.36
N GLU A 229 3.91 -13.71 -15.00
CA GLU A 229 4.04 -14.18 -13.62
C GLU A 229 4.79 -13.17 -12.73
N GLN A 230 5.76 -12.45 -13.29
CA GLN A 230 6.42 -11.35 -12.58
C GLN A 230 5.53 -10.14 -12.44
N ILE A 231 4.76 -9.79 -13.48
CA ILE A 231 3.76 -8.72 -13.38
C ILE A 231 2.79 -9.03 -12.25
N GLU A 232 2.33 -10.29 -12.15
CA GLU A 232 1.48 -10.75 -11.06
C GLU A 232 2.17 -10.57 -9.70
N ILE A 233 3.40 -11.06 -9.53
CA ILE A 233 4.16 -10.91 -8.27
C ILE A 233 4.35 -9.43 -7.91
N VAL A 234 4.80 -8.60 -8.86
CA VAL A 234 4.99 -7.16 -8.64
C VAL A 234 3.67 -6.50 -8.26
N SER A 235 2.56 -6.91 -8.89
CA SER A 235 1.23 -6.42 -8.53
C SER A 235 0.84 -6.79 -7.10
N LEU A 236 1.23 -7.97 -6.63
CA LEU A 236 0.95 -8.48 -5.28
C LEU A 236 1.81 -7.82 -4.19
N TYR A 237 2.90 -7.14 -4.51
CA TYR A 237 3.72 -6.49 -3.49
C TYR A 237 3.94 -5.02 -3.78
N PRO A 238 2.90 -4.16 -3.67
CA PRO A 238 2.99 -2.77 -4.09
C PRO A 238 4.11 -1.97 -3.44
N LEU A 239 4.37 -2.15 -2.13
CA LEU A 239 5.48 -1.48 -1.46
C LEU A 239 6.87 -1.94 -1.92
N ARG A 240 6.98 -3.15 -2.48
CA ARG A 240 8.24 -3.71 -2.98
C ARG A 240 8.44 -3.45 -4.47
N ALA A 241 7.35 -3.32 -5.22
CA ALA A 241 7.36 -3.19 -6.67
C ALA A 241 8.36 -2.14 -7.18
N PRO A 242 8.40 -0.91 -6.67
CA PRO A 242 9.33 0.08 -7.20
C PRO A 242 10.80 -0.24 -6.92
N VAL A 243 11.10 -0.74 -5.71
CA VAL A 243 12.45 -1.19 -5.36
C VAL A 243 12.83 -2.39 -6.23
N LEU A 244 11.93 -3.33 -6.48
CA LEU A 244 12.16 -4.46 -7.37
C LEU A 244 12.51 -3.99 -8.79
N LEU A 245 11.73 -3.06 -9.38
CA LEU A 245 12.03 -2.49 -10.70
C LEU A 245 13.40 -1.79 -10.74
N MET A 246 13.73 -1.04 -9.69
CA MET A 246 15.04 -0.39 -9.54
C MET A 246 16.18 -1.41 -9.47
N LEU A 247 16.04 -2.48 -8.68
CA LEU A 247 17.07 -3.52 -8.55
C LEU A 247 17.25 -4.33 -9.84
N THR A 248 16.17 -4.58 -10.59
CA THR A 248 16.24 -5.21 -11.92
C THR A 248 17.05 -4.34 -12.89
N ASP A 249 16.76 -3.04 -12.95
CA ASP A 249 17.46 -2.09 -13.80
C ASP A 249 18.94 -1.93 -13.40
N GLN A 250 19.21 -1.88 -12.09
CA GLN A 250 20.56 -1.84 -11.55
C GLN A 250 21.36 -3.09 -11.93
N ALA A 251 20.79 -4.29 -11.79
CA ALA A 251 21.47 -5.53 -12.15
C ALA A 251 21.80 -5.58 -13.65
N ARG A 252 20.86 -5.18 -14.51
CA ARG A 252 21.07 -5.05 -15.95
C ARG A 252 22.21 -4.07 -16.26
N THR A 253 22.18 -2.88 -15.68
CA THR A 253 23.19 -1.83 -15.91
C THR A 253 24.59 -2.31 -15.52
N LEU A 254 24.72 -2.92 -14.33
CA LEU A 254 25.99 -3.47 -13.87
C LEU A 254 26.49 -4.61 -14.77
N ALA A 255 25.61 -5.54 -15.15
CA ALA A 255 25.98 -6.63 -16.05
C ALA A 255 26.52 -6.09 -17.39
N THR A 256 25.81 -5.16 -18.03
CA THR A 256 26.27 -4.52 -19.28
C THR A 256 27.59 -3.78 -19.10
N GLN A 257 27.77 -3.08 -17.97
CA GLN A 257 29.01 -2.36 -17.69
C GLN A 257 30.22 -3.30 -17.57
N TYR A 258 30.04 -4.48 -16.95
CA TYR A 258 31.15 -5.39 -16.65
C TYR A 258 31.38 -6.45 -17.74
N ALA A 259 30.39 -6.77 -18.56
CA ALA A 259 30.53 -7.73 -19.66
C ALA A 259 29.86 -7.18 -20.93
N PRO A 260 30.32 -6.06 -21.51
CA PRO A 260 29.67 -5.43 -22.66
C PRO A 260 29.74 -6.26 -23.94
N ASP A 261 30.78 -7.09 -24.08
CA ASP A 261 31.10 -7.80 -25.33
C ASP A 261 30.82 -9.31 -25.27
N ASP A 262 30.37 -9.83 -24.12
CA ASP A 262 30.11 -11.24 -23.89
C ASP A 262 28.69 -11.42 -23.36
N VAL A 263 27.77 -11.76 -24.27
CA VAL A 263 26.34 -11.87 -24.00
C VAL A 263 26.05 -12.90 -22.90
N TRP A 264 26.78 -14.01 -22.87
CA TRP A 264 26.52 -15.08 -21.91
C TRP A 264 27.08 -14.75 -20.53
N LEU A 265 28.28 -14.15 -20.46
CA LEU A 265 28.80 -13.64 -19.20
C LEU A 265 27.95 -12.49 -18.66
N GLN A 266 27.45 -11.61 -19.53
CA GLN A 266 26.52 -10.54 -19.17
C GLN A 266 25.25 -11.13 -18.56
N ASP A 267 24.69 -12.18 -19.15
CA ASP A 267 23.49 -12.82 -18.66
C ASP A 267 23.71 -13.50 -17.29
N ALA A 268 24.80 -14.28 -17.16
CA ALA A 268 25.19 -14.86 -15.87
C ALA A 268 25.41 -13.79 -14.79
N MET A 269 26.08 -12.68 -15.11
CA MET A 269 26.23 -11.54 -14.21
C MET A 269 24.88 -10.94 -13.81
N ARG A 270 23.98 -10.76 -14.78
CA ARG A 270 22.64 -10.19 -14.52
C ARG A 270 21.88 -11.05 -13.52
N HIS A 271 21.82 -12.37 -13.72
CA HIS A 271 21.12 -13.29 -12.81
C HIS A 271 21.73 -13.31 -11.40
N VAL A 272 23.06 -13.47 -11.29
CA VAL A 272 23.75 -13.47 -9.99
C VAL A 272 23.56 -12.14 -9.25
N ILE A 273 23.81 -11.01 -9.92
CA ILE A 273 23.70 -9.68 -9.30
C ILE A 273 22.24 -9.40 -8.91
N TRP A 274 21.28 -9.72 -9.77
CA TRP A 274 19.87 -9.48 -9.50
C TRP A 274 19.38 -10.27 -8.29
N SER A 275 19.67 -11.58 -8.24
CA SER A 275 19.27 -12.42 -7.10
C SER A 275 20.00 -12.01 -5.81
N PHE A 276 21.27 -11.61 -5.90
CA PHE A 276 22.00 -11.03 -4.76
C PHE A 276 21.33 -9.76 -4.22
N LEU A 277 21.00 -8.81 -5.10
CA LEU A 277 20.35 -7.55 -4.73
C LEU A 277 18.96 -7.79 -4.10
N LEU A 278 18.14 -8.65 -4.71
CA LEU A 278 16.84 -9.03 -4.18
C LEU A 278 16.96 -9.70 -2.80
N THR A 279 17.93 -10.59 -2.64
CA THR A 279 18.15 -11.29 -1.37
C THR A 279 18.58 -10.34 -0.26
N ARG A 280 19.43 -9.35 -0.57
CA ARG A 280 19.80 -8.31 0.40
C ARG A 280 18.63 -7.41 0.78
N ALA A 281 17.75 -7.10 -0.17
CA ALA A 281 16.64 -6.18 0.07
C ALA A 281 15.44 -6.85 0.78
N PHE A 282 15.13 -8.09 0.40
CA PHE A 282 13.86 -8.75 0.77
C PHE A 282 14.03 -10.15 1.38
N GLY A 283 15.26 -10.66 1.44
CA GLY A 283 15.56 -12.00 1.91
C GLY A 283 15.48 -13.08 0.82
N PRO A 284 16.03 -14.27 1.09
CA PRO A 284 16.23 -15.32 0.07
C PRO A 284 14.92 -15.93 -0.42
N THR A 285 13.90 -16.07 0.43
CA THR A 285 12.60 -16.63 0.05
C THR A 285 11.92 -15.79 -1.03
N PHE A 286 11.86 -14.46 -0.82
CA PHE A 286 11.24 -13.57 -1.79
C PHE A 286 12.05 -13.46 -3.08
N ALA A 287 13.38 -13.42 -2.97
CA ALA A 287 14.26 -13.44 -4.14
C ALA A 287 13.99 -14.67 -5.01
N THR A 288 13.89 -15.86 -4.41
CA THR A 288 13.56 -17.12 -5.10
C THR A 288 12.21 -17.02 -5.82
N THR A 289 11.15 -16.56 -5.15
CA THR A 289 9.82 -16.39 -5.78
C THR A 289 9.88 -15.50 -7.03
N VAL A 290 10.61 -14.38 -6.96
CA VAL A 290 10.73 -13.43 -8.08
C VAL A 290 11.59 -13.98 -9.22
N THR A 291 12.73 -14.59 -8.89
CA THR A 291 13.64 -15.12 -9.91
C THR A 291 13.08 -16.35 -10.58
N ASP A 292 12.44 -17.26 -9.84
CA ASP A 292 11.86 -18.47 -10.43
C ASP A 292 10.73 -18.14 -11.40
N ALA A 293 9.94 -17.12 -11.10
CA ALA A 293 8.91 -16.63 -12.01
C ALA A 293 9.49 -16.08 -13.33
N GLN A 294 10.68 -15.47 -13.31
CA GLN A 294 11.38 -15.05 -14.54
C GLN A 294 11.67 -16.25 -15.44
N GLU A 295 12.11 -17.37 -14.85
CA GLU A 295 12.57 -18.53 -15.60
C GLU A 295 11.43 -19.36 -16.21
N LEU A 296 10.18 -19.00 -15.92
CA LEU A 296 8.99 -19.53 -16.60
C LEU A 296 8.77 -18.90 -17.99
N ARG A 297 9.62 -17.95 -18.39
CA ARG A 297 9.57 -17.32 -19.72
C ARG A 297 9.55 -18.37 -20.85
N PRO A 298 8.63 -18.27 -21.81
CA PRO A 298 8.68 -19.10 -23.01
C PRO A 298 9.87 -18.69 -23.89
N GLY A 299 10.55 -19.67 -24.48
CA GLY A 299 11.65 -19.44 -25.42
C GLY A 299 13.01 -19.95 -24.95
N ASN A 300 13.26 -20.01 -23.64
CA ASN A 300 14.51 -20.55 -23.11
C ASN A 300 14.57 -22.08 -23.31
N THR A 301 15.73 -22.56 -23.72
CA THR A 301 16.10 -23.98 -23.72
C THR A 301 16.16 -24.53 -22.29
N PRO A 302 16.11 -25.86 -22.10
CA PRO A 302 16.30 -26.47 -20.79
C PRO A 302 17.62 -26.06 -20.10
N ASP A 303 18.71 -25.94 -20.87
CA ASP A 303 20.04 -25.61 -20.34
C ASP A 303 20.15 -24.13 -19.95
N GLU A 304 19.62 -23.21 -20.77
CA GLU A 304 19.53 -21.79 -20.37
C GLU A 304 18.76 -21.63 -19.06
N ARG A 305 17.57 -22.27 -18.92
CA ARG A 305 16.83 -22.22 -17.65
C ARG A 305 17.64 -22.80 -16.49
N ALA A 306 18.34 -23.92 -16.70
CA ALA A 306 19.14 -24.54 -15.64
C ALA A 306 20.30 -23.64 -15.19
N MET A 307 20.97 -22.98 -16.13
CA MET A 307 21.97 -21.94 -15.87
C MET A 307 21.36 -20.80 -15.04
N ASP A 308 20.20 -20.27 -15.44
CA ASP A 308 19.57 -19.13 -14.79
C ASP A 308 19.13 -19.45 -13.35
N TYR A 309 18.44 -20.58 -13.14
CA TYR A 309 18.08 -21.07 -11.79
C TYR A 309 19.32 -21.22 -10.90
N HIS A 310 20.38 -21.83 -11.42
CA HIS A 310 21.61 -22.04 -10.67
C HIS A 310 22.30 -20.72 -10.32
N ASN A 311 22.46 -19.83 -11.29
CA ASN A 311 23.10 -18.52 -11.10
C ASN A 311 22.30 -17.62 -10.15
N ASN A 312 20.97 -17.70 -10.19
CA ASN A 312 20.12 -17.07 -9.18
C ASN A 312 20.47 -17.60 -7.78
N ALA A 313 20.54 -18.92 -7.59
CA ALA A 313 20.92 -19.53 -6.31
C ALA A 313 22.32 -19.12 -5.83
N ILE A 314 23.29 -19.00 -6.74
CA ILE A 314 24.63 -18.47 -6.43
C ILE A 314 24.58 -17.03 -5.94
N GLY A 315 23.75 -16.17 -6.55
CA GLY A 315 23.53 -14.80 -6.06
C GLY A 315 23.05 -14.76 -4.61
N ARG A 316 22.14 -15.66 -4.23
CA ARG A 316 21.67 -15.80 -2.83
C ARG A 316 22.78 -16.31 -1.92
N ARG A 317 23.57 -17.30 -2.38
CA ARG A 317 24.74 -17.84 -1.67
C ARG A 317 25.75 -16.74 -1.34
N PHE A 318 26.06 -15.86 -2.30
CA PHE A 318 26.99 -14.75 -2.08
C PHE A 318 26.51 -13.75 -1.02
N VAL A 319 25.20 -13.60 -0.79
CA VAL A 319 24.70 -12.82 0.35
C VAL A 319 24.99 -13.53 1.66
N ALA A 320 24.76 -14.84 1.75
CA ALA A 320 25.05 -15.63 2.95
C ALA A 320 26.54 -15.65 3.30
N GLU A 321 27.41 -15.61 2.28
CA GLU A 321 28.86 -15.50 2.41
C GLU A 321 29.35 -14.06 2.74
N ASN A 322 28.44 -13.08 2.83
CA ASN A 322 28.75 -11.66 3.04
C ASN A 322 29.68 -11.06 1.98
N VAL A 323 29.56 -11.50 0.72
CA VAL A 323 30.34 -10.94 -0.40
C VAL A 323 29.93 -9.48 -0.62
N PRO A 324 30.87 -8.52 -0.69
CA PRO A 324 30.53 -7.13 -0.97
C PRO A 324 30.11 -6.94 -2.44
N LEU A 325 29.14 -6.06 -2.69
CA LEU A 325 28.60 -5.79 -4.04
C LEU A 325 29.71 -5.47 -5.07
N ALA A 326 30.71 -4.68 -4.67
CA ALA A 326 31.83 -4.29 -5.53
C ALA A 326 32.73 -5.48 -5.96
N ALA A 327 32.71 -6.61 -5.23
CA ALA A 327 33.49 -7.80 -5.57
C ALA A 327 32.73 -8.77 -6.48
N LEU A 328 31.40 -8.62 -6.64
CA LEU A 328 30.58 -9.54 -7.42
C LEU A 328 31.07 -9.75 -8.86
N PRO A 329 31.45 -8.72 -9.63
CA PRO A 329 31.89 -8.95 -11.01
C PRO A 329 33.10 -9.86 -11.10
N ASN A 330 34.07 -9.73 -10.17
CA ASN A 330 35.24 -10.60 -10.14
C ASN A 330 34.88 -12.00 -9.64
N ARG A 331 33.96 -12.10 -8.68
CA ARG A 331 33.47 -13.38 -8.19
C ARG A 331 32.73 -14.15 -9.29
N VAL A 332 31.82 -13.52 -10.02
CA VAL A 332 31.10 -14.13 -11.16
C VAL A 332 32.06 -14.63 -12.22
N ARG A 333 33.18 -13.95 -12.48
CA ARG A 333 34.19 -14.40 -13.46
C ARG A 333 35.07 -15.57 -13.00
N SER A 334 35.27 -15.71 -11.70
CA SER A 334 36.29 -16.63 -11.15
C SER A 334 35.72 -17.79 -10.33
N ASP A 335 34.49 -17.70 -9.85
CA ASP A 335 33.86 -18.74 -9.04
C ASP A 335 33.57 -19.97 -9.92
N PRO A 336 34.13 -21.15 -9.60
CA PRO A 336 33.93 -22.37 -10.40
C PRO A 336 32.48 -22.88 -10.34
N ASP A 337 31.66 -22.35 -9.43
CA ASP A 337 30.25 -22.68 -9.35
C ASP A 337 29.35 -21.68 -10.10
N VAL A 338 29.88 -20.79 -10.93
CA VAL A 338 29.05 -19.95 -11.82
C VAL A 338 29.08 -20.56 -13.21
N ILE A 339 27.90 -20.80 -13.77
CA ILE A 339 27.70 -21.27 -15.14
C ILE A 339 27.63 -20.03 -16.03
N ARG A 340 28.58 -19.89 -16.96
CA ARG A 340 28.72 -18.69 -17.80
C ARG A 340 28.20 -18.89 -19.21
N HIS A 341 27.88 -20.12 -19.57
CA HIS A 341 27.34 -20.49 -20.87
C HIS A 341 26.42 -21.71 -20.71
N PRO A 342 25.28 -21.80 -21.43
CA PRO A 342 24.37 -22.95 -21.33
C PRO A 342 25.04 -24.31 -21.57
N ASP A 343 25.96 -24.41 -22.54
CA ASP A 343 26.73 -25.64 -22.82
C ASP A 343 27.57 -26.17 -21.63
N GLU A 344 27.81 -25.34 -20.61
CA GLU A 344 28.50 -25.78 -19.39
C GLU A 344 27.58 -26.60 -18.46
N VAL A 345 26.25 -26.52 -18.61
CA VAL A 345 25.27 -27.17 -17.71
C VAL A 345 25.43 -28.69 -17.67
N GLU A 346 25.56 -29.34 -18.83
CA GLU A 346 25.75 -30.79 -18.90
C GLU A 346 27.05 -31.23 -18.20
N HIS A 347 28.12 -30.46 -18.39
CA HIS A 347 29.43 -30.70 -17.80
C HIS A 347 29.47 -30.41 -16.29
N PHE A 348 28.57 -29.58 -15.80
CA PHE A 348 28.49 -29.19 -14.40
C PHE A 348 27.98 -30.34 -13.51
N GLY A 349 27.13 -31.20 -14.06
CA GLY A 349 26.54 -32.36 -13.39
C GLY A 349 25.31 -31.99 -12.55
N ALA A 350 24.27 -32.83 -12.63
CA ALA A 350 22.98 -32.58 -11.99
C ALA A 350 23.08 -32.37 -10.45
N ASP A 351 24.02 -33.05 -9.79
CA ASP A 351 24.21 -32.96 -8.34
C ASP A 351 24.81 -31.63 -7.88
N ARG A 352 25.44 -30.86 -8.78
CA ARG A 352 26.01 -29.54 -8.49
C ARG A 352 25.05 -28.40 -8.81
N LEU A 353 24.00 -28.66 -9.60
CA LEU A 353 22.99 -27.65 -9.89
C LEU A 353 22.23 -27.30 -8.62
N LEU A 354 22.07 -26.00 -8.41
CA LEU A 354 21.38 -25.42 -7.27
C LEU A 354 20.03 -24.92 -7.78
N ARG A 355 19.01 -24.98 -6.93
CA ARG A 355 17.70 -24.34 -7.20
C ARG A 355 17.42 -23.29 -6.15
#